data_AF-A0A7X9G2M6-F1
#
_entry.id   AF-A0A7X9G2M6-F1
#
_cell.length_a   1.000
_cell.length_b   1.000
_cell.length_c   1.000
_cell.angle_alpha   90.00
_cell.angle_beta   90.00
_cell.angle_gamma   90.00
#
_symmetry.space_group_name_H-M   'P 1'
#
loop_
_entity.id
_entity.type
_entity.pdbx_description
1 polymer ?
#
loop_
_entity_poly.entity_id
_entity_poly.type
_entity_poly.pdbx_seq_one_letter_code
_entity_poly.pdbx_strand_id
1 'polypeptide(L)'
;MRNRLRHSLWFCFVLSCLLFAGISCGADSAPAYPPGIGLFCQPLDADDHLEGFNRSMHMFNQGLVSYVLYPVGVSYNFLVPETARTSIANCGHNLLFPVRLVNTCLQGKFQAAWEETKRFGVNSTVGILGFRDQASRWGMPSHDEDFGQTMGHYGLKPGFFINLPFLGPSSGRDLLGRILDLPLNLTFWLFNSDAATAVNAATYANTALSTAPNLKKIFDSQDDTYRMAQALYLLDRETKTRDFPLSEVAGDPDESFGFLALKPRSETFFQRGVTRNLKLPGASQKLPYSFWKAKADTTKMIVILPGVGGHRMSTGVLALAELMQTNGWNVITLSSTLHPDFFLGLPGNDLPGNFSRDAEAIRLVLTHAVADFSQLYPKQAPNSISVLGYSLGAINALFLAAQEGGADSGQLHIDRYVAINPPIDPIHALEQIDQFFDIPKNWPDPEQRAEDVFIRLASAFHAQRRQQPGSPPRPIPITREESQFLIGFNLRLALADTICASQRRHNLGLLRHDPAAFRRNAVHTEALGVSYMTYAQDYILPQARQQQHRDTMTASELAEGLSLRAIADSLKNNHRIIVLHNRNDFLLTEADLAWLASNLGDRLQVIAVVQDDNSVIVFQAVSDGA
;
A
#
# COMPACT_ATOMS: atom_id res chain seq x y z
N MET A 1 23.63 14.44 55.92
CA MET A 1 23.08 14.20 54.56
C MET A 1 24.03 13.33 53.71
N ARG A 2 24.31 12.10 54.15
CA ARG A 2 25.24 11.18 53.43
C ARG A 2 24.73 9.72 53.34
N ASN A 3 23.47 9.50 53.70
CA ASN A 3 22.82 8.17 53.74
C ASN A 3 21.53 8.04 52.90
N ARG A 4 21.09 9.08 52.17
CA ARG A 4 19.93 8.97 51.24
C ARG A 4 20.32 8.74 49.77
N LEU A 5 21.61 8.75 49.42
CA LEU A 5 22.09 8.45 48.07
C LEU A 5 22.45 6.97 47.82
N ARG A 6 22.50 6.12 48.87
CA ARG A 6 22.84 4.70 48.71
C ARG A 6 21.65 3.78 48.41
N HIS A 7 20.41 4.27 48.54
CA HIS A 7 19.20 3.46 48.28
C HIS A 7 18.61 3.66 46.87
N SER A 8 19.07 4.65 46.10
CA SER A 8 18.65 4.84 44.70
C SER A 8 19.57 4.14 43.69
N LEU A 9 20.78 3.73 44.10
CA LEU A 9 21.75 3.04 43.24
C LEU A 9 21.66 1.50 43.33
N TRP A 10 20.95 0.97 44.32
CA TRP A 10 20.69 -0.48 44.42
C TRP A 10 19.42 -0.93 43.66
N PHE A 11 18.46 -0.03 43.47
CA PHE A 11 17.26 -0.31 42.66
C PHE A 11 17.55 -0.36 41.15
N CYS A 12 18.60 0.33 40.69
CA CYS A 12 19.07 0.24 39.30
C CYS A 12 19.96 -0.99 39.02
N PHE A 13 20.49 -1.66 40.05
CA PHE A 13 21.38 -2.81 39.87
C PHE A 13 20.62 -4.16 39.88
N VAL A 14 19.46 -4.24 40.53
CA VAL A 14 18.63 -5.47 40.56
C VAL A 14 17.72 -5.59 39.33
N LEU A 15 17.42 -4.49 38.62
CA LEU A 15 16.73 -4.54 37.32
C LEU A 15 17.66 -4.85 36.14
N SER A 16 18.99 -4.77 36.35
CA SER A 16 20.01 -5.07 35.33
C SER A 16 20.39 -6.55 35.26
N CYS A 17 20.00 -7.38 36.24
CA CYS A 17 20.38 -8.80 36.28
C CYS A 17 19.23 -9.79 36.01
N LEU A 18 18.01 -9.30 35.71
CA LEU A 18 16.93 -10.11 35.15
C LEU A 18 16.85 -10.05 33.60
N LEU A 19 17.81 -9.38 32.95
CA LEU A 19 17.96 -9.31 31.49
C LEU A 19 19.12 -10.16 30.94
N PHE A 20 19.79 -10.95 31.78
CA PHE A 20 20.86 -11.87 31.35
C PHE A 20 20.69 -13.24 32.00
N ALA A 21 19.67 -13.98 31.55
CA ALA A 21 19.67 -15.43 31.57
C ALA A 21 19.61 -15.88 30.11
N GLY A 22 20.77 -15.80 29.45
CA GLY A 22 21.00 -16.46 28.17
C GLY A 22 20.94 -17.97 28.37
N ILE A 23 19.75 -18.54 28.22
CA ILE A 23 19.65 -19.89 27.70
C ILE A 23 19.98 -19.73 26.21
N SER A 24 21.20 -20.11 25.86
CA SER A 24 21.57 -20.49 24.50
C SER A 24 20.68 -21.68 24.12
N CYS A 25 19.50 -21.39 23.58
CA CYS A 25 18.71 -22.34 22.82
C CYS A 25 19.13 -22.16 21.36
N GLY A 26 19.43 -23.28 20.72
CA GLY A 26 20.18 -23.35 19.46
C GLY A 26 19.68 -22.37 18.40
N ALA A 27 20.65 -21.86 17.65
CA ALA A 27 20.41 -21.34 16.31
C ALA A 27 19.91 -22.49 15.41
N ASP A 28 18.65 -22.89 15.59
CA ASP A 28 17.90 -23.56 14.55
C ASP A 28 17.56 -22.47 13.54
N SER A 29 18.17 -22.58 12.35
CA SER A 29 18.09 -21.60 11.28
C SER A 29 16.65 -21.13 11.08
N ALA A 30 16.42 -19.83 11.31
CA ALA A 30 15.19 -19.16 10.94
C ALA A 30 14.82 -19.56 9.49
N PRO A 31 13.52 -19.77 9.18
CA PRO A 31 13.11 -20.15 7.83
C PRO A 31 13.71 -19.16 6.82
N ALA A 32 14.47 -19.70 5.86
CA ALA A 32 15.19 -18.90 4.88
C ALA A 32 14.18 -18.23 3.96
N TYR A 33 13.97 -16.92 4.13
CA TYR A 33 13.32 -16.11 3.12
C TYR A 33 14.25 -15.98 1.90
N PRO A 34 13.71 -15.89 0.67
CA PRO A 34 14.56 -15.76 -0.51
C PRO A 34 15.39 -14.49 -0.44
N PRO A 35 16.57 -14.46 -1.08
CA PRO A 35 17.42 -13.29 -1.04
C PRO A 35 16.78 -12.11 -1.78
N GLY A 36 17.19 -10.87 -1.48
CA GLY A 36 16.69 -9.65 -2.12
C GLY A 36 15.52 -8.98 -1.39
N ILE A 37 15.14 -9.47 -0.22
CA ILE A 37 14.09 -8.86 0.62
C ILE A 37 14.60 -8.54 2.04
N GLY A 38 15.92 -8.59 2.25
CA GLY A 38 16.56 -8.31 3.53
C GLY A 38 16.15 -6.96 4.11
N LEU A 39 16.00 -5.92 3.28
CA LEU A 39 15.51 -4.60 3.72
C LEU A 39 14.14 -4.67 4.43
N PHE A 40 13.27 -5.59 4.01
CA PHE A 40 11.92 -5.75 4.57
C PHE A 40 11.84 -6.83 5.64
N CYS A 41 12.67 -7.87 5.57
CA CYS A 41 12.74 -8.96 6.55
C CYS A 41 13.58 -8.61 7.78
N GLN A 42 14.63 -7.81 7.59
CA GLN A 42 15.59 -7.35 8.59
C GLN A 42 15.98 -5.88 8.31
N PRO A 43 15.06 -4.93 8.51
CA PRO A 43 15.30 -3.51 8.27
C PRO A 43 16.44 -2.96 9.16
N LEU A 44 17.68 -3.02 8.67
CA LEU A 44 18.92 -2.35 9.16
C LEU A 44 19.25 -2.41 10.67
N ASP A 45 18.59 -3.27 11.44
CA ASP A 45 19.09 -3.84 12.68
C ASP A 45 18.53 -5.26 12.76
N ALA A 46 19.40 -6.25 12.81
CA ALA A 46 19.05 -7.68 12.85
C ALA A 46 18.26 -8.07 14.12
N ASP A 47 17.99 -7.13 15.00
CA ASP A 47 17.02 -7.19 16.08
C ASP A 47 16.53 -5.76 16.35
N ASP A 48 15.30 -5.43 15.97
CA ASP A 48 14.59 -4.30 16.58
C ASP A 48 14.38 -4.63 18.07
N HIS A 49 15.43 -4.45 18.88
CA HIS A 49 15.45 -4.78 20.31
C HIS A 49 14.36 -4.00 21.06
N LEU A 50 13.96 -2.86 20.48
CA LEU A 50 12.92 -1.96 20.96
C LEU A 50 11.56 -2.19 20.27
N GLU A 51 11.36 -3.30 19.53
CA GLU A 51 10.12 -3.55 18.75
C GLU A 51 8.88 -3.34 19.61
N GLY A 52 8.91 -3.82 20.86
CA GLY A 52 7.80 -3.66 21.77
C GLY A 52 7.50 -2.19 22.15
N PHE A 53 8.55 -1.41 22.41
CA PHE A 53 8.43 0.03 22.64
C PHE A 53 7.95 0.74 21.37
N ASN A 54 8.57 0.43 20.24
CA ASN A 54 8.32 1.05 18.95
C ASN A 54 6.89 0.80 18.45
N ARG A 55 6.38 -0.43 18.60
CA ARG A 55 4.96 -0.78 18.35
C ARG A 55 4.02 -0.08 19.31
N SER A 56 4.39 0.07 20.58
CA SER A 56 3.57 0.82 21.55
C SER A 56 3.46 2.30 21.19
N MET A 57 4.59 2.94 20.84
CA MET A 57 4.60 4.33 20.36
C MET A 57 3.90 4.45 19.01
N HIS A 58 3.98 3.42 18.15
CA HIS A 58 3.23 3.38 16.90
C HIS A 58 1.74 3.41 17.15
N MET A 59 1.23 2.53 18.01
CA MET A 59 -0.18 2.50 18.38
C MET A 59 -0.63 3.84 18.98
N PHE A 60 0.21 4.48 19.81
CA PHE A 60 -0.06 5.82 20.32
C PHE A 60 -0.18 6.85 19.19
N ASN A 61 0.78 6.89 18.26
CA ASN A 61 0.77 7.80 17.10
C ASN A 61 -0.42 7.55 16.18
N GLN A 62 -0.77 6.29 15.95
CA GLN A 62 -1.93 5.91 15.15
C GLN A 62 -3.24 6.32 15.83
N GLY A 63 -3.34 6.17 17.15
CA GLY A 63 -4.47 6.65 17.92
C GLY A 63 -4.60 8.16 17.84
N LEU A 64 -3.49 8.89 17.99
CA LEU A 64 -3.45 10.35 17.82
C LEU A 64 -3.91 10.77 16.42
N VAL A 65 -3.40 10.13 15.37
CA VAL A 65 -3.80 10.42 13.99
C VAL A 65 -5.29 10.10 13.79
N SER A 66 -5.75 8.92 14.20
CA SER A 66 -7.10 8.44 13.88
C SER A 66 -8.19 9.15 14.68
N TYR A 67 -7.95 9.45 15.96
CA TYR A 67 -8.96 9.98 16.88
C TYR A 67 -8.85 11.49 17.12
N VAL A 68 -7.69 12.11 16.85
CA VAL A 68 -7.47 13.55 17.08
C VAL A 68 -7.17 14.29 15.78
N LEU A 69 -6.08 13.94 15.09
CA LEU A 69 -5.63 14.71 13.94
C LEU A 69 -6.54 14.53 12.72
N TYR A 70 -7.11 13.35 12.52
CA TYR A 70 -8.01 13.07 11.40
C TYR A 70 -9.32 13.88 11.46
N PRO A 71 -10.13 13.83 12.54
CA PRO A 71 -11.38 14.59 12.56
C PRO A 71 -11.14 16.11 12.50
N VAL A 72 -10.10 16.60 13.19
CA VAL A 72 -9.69 18.01 13.12
C VAL A 72 -9.16 18.35 11.73
N GLY A 73 -8.37 17.46 11.12
CA GLY A 73 -7.76 17.64 9.79
C GLY A 73 -8.78 17.66 8.67
N VAL A 74 -9.82 16.83 8.73
CA VAL A 74 -10.95 16.88 7.78
C VAL A 74 -11.64 18.25 7.86
N SER A 75 -11.92 18.73 9.06
CA SER A 75 -12.55 20.04 9.29
C SER A 75 -11.63 21.19 8.83
N TYR A 76 -10.35 21.10 9.16
CA TYR A 76 -9.33 22.06 8.76
C TYR A 76 -9.17 22.15 7.24
N ASN A 77 -9.13 21.00 6.55
CA ASN A 77 -9.03 20.94 5.09
C ASN A 77 -10.29 21.44 4.39
N PHE A 78 -11.45 21.35 5.04
CA PHE A 78 -12.71 21.92 4.56
C PHE A 78 -12.75 23.45 4.73
N LEU A 79 -12.30 23.96 5.88
CA LEU A 79 -12.38 25.38 6.22
C LEU A 79 -11.24 26.21 5.61
N VAL A 80 -10.04 25.65 5.52
CA VAL A 80 -8.82 26.35 5.10
C VAL A 80 -8.43 25.90 3.68
N PRO A 81 -8.47 26.82 2.69
CA PRO A 81 -8.09 26.50 1.32
C PRO A 81 -6.69 25.91 1.22
N GLU A 82 -6.50 24.99 0.28
CA GLU A 82 -5.21 24.33 0.04
C GLU A 82 -4.08 25.34 -0.20
N THR A 83 -4.37 26.45 -0.89
CA THR A 83 -3.40 27.53 -1.10
C THR A 83 -2.86 28.11 0.19
N ALA A 84 -3.72 28.38 1.18
CA ALA A 84 -3.32 28.89 2.49
C ALA A 84 -2.53 27.84 3.30
N ARG A 85 -2.98 26.58 3.29
CA ARG A 85 -2.29 25.48 3.98
C ARG A 85 -0.88 25.25 3.42
N THR A 86 -0.75 25.24 2.09
CA THR A 86 0.53 25.15 1.39
C THR A 86 1.40 26.38 1.65
N SER A 87 0.82 27.58 1.70
CA SER A 87 1.56 28.79 2.03
C SER A 87 2.17 28.77 3.44
N ILE A 88 1.44 28.29 4.44
CA ILE A 88 1.97 28.12 5.80
C ILE A 88 3.07 27.05 5.82
N ALA A 89 2.89 25.94 5.11
CA ALA A 89 3.91 24.90 5.00
C ALA A 89 5.20 25.43 4.33
N ASN A 90 5.08 26.19 3.25
CA ASN A 90 6.21 26.84 2.56
C ASN A 90 6.95 27.81 3.47
N CYS A 91 6.22 28.62 4.26
CA CYS A 91 6.82 29.54 5.22
C CYS A 91 7.63 28.78 6.27
N GLY A 92 7.08 27.71 6.84
CA GLY A 92 7.79 26.85 7.79
C GLY A 92 9.04 26.21 7.17
N HIS A 93 8.93 25.75 5.93
CA HIS A 93 10.07 25.20 5.19
C HIS A 93 11.15 26.27 4.92
N ASN A 94 10.77 27.50 4.61
CA ASN A 94 11.71 28.62 4.38
C ASN A 94 12.46 29.00 5.68
N LEU A 95 11.81 28.94 6.84
CA LEU A 95 12.44 29.18 8.16
C LEU A 95 13.51 28.13 8.51
N LEU A 96 13.43 26.93 7.93
CA LEU A 96 14.43 25.86 8.09
C LEU A 96 15.59 25.98 7.09
N PHE A 97 15.70 27.05 6.31
CA PHE A 97 16.81 27.26 5.37
C PHE A 97 18.20 27.11 5.99
N PRO A 98 18.52 27.67 7.19
CA PRO A 98 19.87 27.56 7.72
C PRO A 98 20.26 26.11 8.04
N VAL A 99 19.30 25.25 8.44
CA VAL A 99 19.52 23.80 8.61
C VAL A 99 20.04 23.20 7.31
N ARG A 100 19.36 23.46 6.19
CA ARG A 100 19.75 22.94 4.87
C ARG A 100 21.10 23.51 4.44
N LEU A 101 21.27 24.83 4.49
CA LEU A 101 22.52 25.50 4.12
C LEU A 101 23.74 24.91 4.84
N VAL A 102 23.67 24.81 6.16
CA VAL A 102 24.79 24.31 6.98
C VAL A 102 25.08 22.86 6.65
N ASN A 103 24.06 22.00 6.59
CA ASN A 103 24.26 20.57 6.31
C ASN A 103 24.77 20.32 4.89
N THR A 104 24.24 21.03 3.88
CA THR A 104 24.75 20.95 2.51
C THR A 104 26.22 21.40 2.41
N CYS A 105 26.62 22.45 3.14
CA CYS A 105 28.03 22.87 3.24
C CYS A 105 28.90 21.84 3.96
N LEU A 106 28.42 21.27 5.08
CA LEU A 106 29.14 20.24 5.82
C LEU A 106 29.36 18.99 4.96
N GLN A 107 28.42 18.64 4.08
CA GLN A 107 28.57 17.54 3.12
C GLN A 107 29.41 17.91 1.88
N GLY A 108 29.99 19.13 1.82
CA GLY A 108 30.81 19.59 0.70
C GLY A 108 30.06 19.91 -0.59
N LYS A 109 28.72 19.94 -0.56
CA LYS A 109 27.85 20.15 -1.73
C LYS A 109 27.65 21.64 -2.03
N PHE A 110 28.72 22.39 -2.31
CA PHE A 110 28.65 23.86 -2.44
C PHE A 110 27.67 24.38 -3.51
N GLN A 111 27.50 23.64 -4.62
CA GLN A 111 26.51 23.99 -5.65
C GLN A 111 25.08 23.91 -5.11
N ALA A 112 24.74 22.83 -4.41
CA ALA A 112 23.43 22.66 -3.78
C ALA A 112 23.20 23.72 -2.69
N ALA A 113 24.24 24.06 -1.92
CA ALA A 113 24.17 25.11 -0.90
C ALA A 113 23.85 26.49 -1.53
N TRP A 114 24.46 26.78 -2.68
CA TRP A 114 24.17 27.98 -3.45
C TRP A 114 22.75 27.98 -4.03
N GLU A 115 22.26 26.82 -4.49
CA GLU A 115 20.89 26.66 -4.96
C GLU A 115 19.87 26.88 -3.85
N GLU A 116 20.05 26.30 -2.66
CA GLU A 116 19.22 26.57 -1.49
C GLU A 116 19.26 28.05 -1.08
N THR A 117 20.42 28.70 -1.14
CA THR A 117 20.56 30.12 -0.83
C THR A 117 19.77 30.99 -1.80
N LYS A 118 19.83 30.69 -3.10
CA LYS A 118 19.01 31.36 -4.13
C LYS A 118 17.52 31.12 -3.87
N ARG A 119 17.12 29.88 -3.56
CA ARG A 119 15.73 29.53 -3.22
C ARG A 119 15.22 30.35 -2.04
N PHE A 120 16.00 30.41 -0.96
CA PHE A 120 15.67 31.22 0.21
C PHE A 120 15.53 32.71 -0.13
N GLY A 121 16.46 33.27 -0.90
CA GLY A 121 16.39 34.67 -1.33
C GLY A 121 15.13 34.97 -2.15
N VAL A 122 14.83 34.14 -3.14
CA VAL A 122 13.63 34.28 -3.98
C VAL A 122 12.34 34.10 -3.18
N ASN A 123 12.25 33.06 -2.36
CA ASN A 123 11.07 32.77 -1.56
C ASN A 123 10.85 33.82 -0.46
N SER A 124 11.92 34.36 0.12
CA SER A 124 11.81 35.41 1.14
C SER A 124 11.41 36.78 0.55
N THR A 125 11.78 37.07 -0.71
CA THR A 125 11.48 38.34 -1.37
C THR A 125 10.20 38.24 -2.21
N VAL A 126 10.29 37.64 -3.40
CA VAL A 126 9.18 37.46 -4.34
C VAL A 126 8.13 36.51 -3.80
N GLY A 127 8.56 35.51 -3.03
CA GLY A 127 7.68 34.55 -2.37
C GLY A 127 7.02 35.06 -1.08
N ILE A 128 7.18 36.35 -0.74
CA ILE A 128 6.59 36.99 0.45
C ILE A 128 7.00 36.24 1.72
N LEU A 129 8.25 36.38 2.17
CA LEU A 129 8.80 35.74 3.39
C LEU A 129 8.70 34.20 3.41
N GLY A 130 8.53 33.57 2.26
CA GLY A 130 8.41 32.12 2.11
C GLY A 130 6.97 31.61 2.05
N PHE A 131 5.94 32.46 2.14
CA PHE A 131 4.55 32.02 1.97
C PHE A 131 4.24 31.50 0.55
N ARG A 132 5.07 31.81 -0.44
CA ARG A 132 4.97 31.29 -1.80
C ARG A 132 6.32 30.73 -2.23
N ASP A 133 6.33 29.45 -2.58
CA ASP A 133 7.50 28.79 -3.16
C ASP A 133 7.65 29.17 -4.65
N GLN A 134 8.13 30.39 -4.88
CA GLN A 134 8.36 30.93 -6.22
C GLN A 134 9.58 30.29 -6.87
N ALA A 135 10.57 29.88 -6.08
CA ALA A 135 11.78 29.26 -6.58
C ALA A 135 11.48 27.91 -7.28
N SER A 136 10.62 27.06 -6.71
CA SER A 136 10.20 25.81 -7.37
C SER A 136 9.41 26.07 -8.67
N ARG A 137 8.60 27.13 -8.72
CA ARG A 137 7.90 27.54 -9.96
C ARG A 137 8.86 28.00 -11.06
N TRP A 138 10.05 28.45 -10.70
CA TRP A 138 11.12 28.77 -11.64
C TRP A 138 12.06 27.59 -11.92
N GLY A 139 11.74 26.40 -11.40
CA GLY A 139 12.48 25.17 -11.69
C GLY A 139 13.75 25.03 -10.86
N MET A 140 13.91 25.79 -9.77
CA MET A 140 15.08 25.68 -8.90
C MET A 140 14.99 24.39 -8.07
N PRO A 141 16.01 23.50 -8.11
CA PRO A 141 16.00 22.24 -7.34
C PRO A 141 16.11 22.50 -5.83
N SER A 142 15.38 21.71 -5.03
CA SER A 142 15.39 21.76 -3.56
C SER A 142 16.26 20.65 -2.98
N HIS A 143 17.05 20.96 -1.96
CA HIS A 143 18.00 20.07 -1.29
C HIS A 143 17.72 20.03 0.21
N ASP A 144 16.88 19.07 0.63
CA ASP A 144 16.34 18.97 2.00
C ASP A 144 17.31 18.29 2.98
N GLU A 145 18.54 18.81 3.09
CA GLU A 145 19.60 18.26 3.94
C GLU A 145 19.36 18.52 5.43
N ASP A 146 19.70 17.53 6.26
CA ASP A 146 19.66 17.60 7.73
C ASP A 146 20.91 16.97 8.34
N PHE A 147 21.14 17.15 9.64
CA PHE A 147 22.37 16.67 10.28
C PHE A 147 22.43 15.15 10.37
N GLY A 148 21.29 14.46 10.37
CA GLY A 148 21.23 13.01 10.23
C GLY A 148 21.79 12.54 8.89
N GLN A 149 21.47 13.27 7.80
CA GLN A 149 22.04 13.03 6.47
C GLN A 149 23.53 13.32 6.44
N THR A 150 23.98 14.44 7.04
CA THR A 150 25.41 14.78 7.15
C THR A 150 26.21 13.70 7.87
N MET A 151 25.70 13.17 8.98
CA MET A 151 26.37 12.05 9.66
C MET A 151 26.38 10.77 8.81
N GLY A 152 25.29 10.51 8.08
CA GLY A 152 25.22 9.40 7.13
C GLY A 152 26.23 9.51 5.98
N HIS A 153 26.41 10.72 5.44
CA HIS A 153 27.42 11.02 4.42
C HIS A 153 28.84 10.68 4.89
N TYR A 154 29.13 10.89 6.17
CA TYR A 154 30.41 10.51 6.79
C TYR A 154 30.45 9.06 7.32
N GLY A 155 29.52 8.21 6.91
CA GLY A 155 29.52 6.78 7.19
C GLY A 155 28.89 6.37 8.52
N LEU A 156 28.27 7.29 9.27
CA LEU A 156 27.54 6.91 10.48
C LEU A 156 26.25 6.17 10.08
N LYS A 157 26.19 4.89 10.46
CA LYS A 157 25.01 4.05 10.26
C LYS A 157 23.81 4.58 11.08
N PRO A 158 22.56 4.27 10.67
CA PRO A 158 21.36 4.68 11.40
C PRO A 158 21.38 4.30 12.90
N GLY A 159 22.03 3.17 13.23
CA GLY A 159 21.97 2.56 14.55
C GLY A 159 20.58 1.96 14.79
N PHE A 160 20.10 2.04 16.04
CA PHE A 160 18.80 1.49 16.39
C PHE A 160 17.64 2.26 15.77
N PHE A 161 16.61 1.52 15.35
CA PHE A 161 15.33 2.11 14.97
C PHE A 161 14.54 2.51 16.23
N ILE A 162 13.93 3.70 16.20
CA ILE A 162 13.07 4.16 17.27
C ILE A 162 11.85 4.88 16.71
N ASN A 163 10.67 4.46 17.15
CA ASN A 163 9.43 5.17 16.84
C ASN A 163 9.07 6.08 18.01
N LEU A 164 9.08 7.39 17.76
CA LEU A 164 8.90 8.40 18.80
C LEU A 164 7.43 8.82 18.91
N PRO A 165 6.92 9.10 20.12
CA PRO A 165 5.58 9.66 20.26
C PRO A 165 5.51 11.03 19.56
N PHE A 166 4.39 11.31 18.92
CA PHE A 166 4.09 12.48 18.08
C PHE A 166 4.92 12.58 16.79
N LEU A 167 6.21 12.27 16.85
CA LEU A 167 7.17 12.47 15.75
C LEU A 167 7.23 11.31 14.76
N GLY A 168 6.85 10.10 15.17
CA GLY A 168 6.86 8.91 14.31
C GLY A 168 8.24 8.26 14.17
N PRO A 169 8.45 7.48 13.08
CA PRO A 169 9.68 6.73 12.84
C PRO A 169 10.94 7.59 12.84
N SER A 170 12.01 7.07 13.43
CA SER A 170 13.33 7.68 13.52
C SER A 170 14.44 6.62 13.64
N SER A 171 15.69 7.03 13.57
CA SER A 171 16.85 6.22 13.98
C SER A 171 17.64 6.93 15.09
N GLY A 172 18.57 6.23 15.75
CA GLY A 172 19.49 6.82 16.74
C GLY A 172 20.31 7.96 16.13
N ARG A 173 20.84 7.76 14.91
CA ARG A 173 21.52 8.81 14.13
C ARG A 173 20.61 10.01 13.88
N ASP A 174 19.41 9.77 13.34
CA ASP A 174 18.54 10.87 12.93
C ASP A 174 17.94 11.62 14.13
N LEU A 175 17.79 10.96 15.29
CA LEU A 175 17.41 11.62 16.54
C LEU A 175 18.51 12.60 17.01
N LEU A 176 19.78 12.17 16.98
CA LEU A 176 20.90 13.06 17.26
C LEU A 176 20.97 14.21 16.25
N GLY A 177 20.73 13.92 14.97
CA GLY A 177 20.68 14.93 13.91
C GLY A 177 19.66 16.02 14.21
N ARG A 178 18.42 15.63 14.56
CA ARG A 178 17.36 16.57 14.94
C ARG A 178 17.75 17.47 16.12
N ILE A 179 18.44 16.94 17.14
CA ILE A 179 18.90 17.73 18.29
C ILE A 179 19.94 18.77 17.85
N LEU A 180 20.87 18.37 16.98
CA LEU A 180 21.93 19.24 16.47
C LEU A 180 21.40 20.30 15.49
N ASP A 181 20.29 20.04 14.81
CA ASP A 181 19.62 20.99 13.92
C ASP A 181 18.76 22.04 14.65
N LEU A 182 18.37 21.81 15.92
CA LEU A 182 17.54 22.76 16.70
C LEU A 182 18.04 24.22 16.68
N PRO A 183 19.33 24.52 16.99
CA PRO A 183 19.84 25.89 16.98
C PRO A 183 19.92 26.51 15.58
N LEU A 184 19.79 25.71 14.52
CA LEU A 184 19.83 26.18 13.13
C LEU A 184 18.45 26.57 12.60
N ASN A 185 17.37 26.31 13.33
CA ASN A 185 16.06 26.83 12.98
C ASN A 185 16.03 28.36 13.18
N LEU A 186 15.70 29.11 12.13
CA LEU A 186 15.70 30.57 12.14
C LEU A 186 14.74 31.14 13.20
N THR A 187 13.68 30.40 13.57
CA THR A 187 12.76 30.83 14.64
C THR A 187 13.44 31.02 15.99
N PHE A 188 14.51 30.25 16.26
CA PHE A 188 15.26 30.33 17.52
C PHE A 188 15.93 31.69 17.70
N TRP A 189 16.27 32.36 16.59
CA TRP A 189 16.98 33.64 16.58
C TRP A 189 16.06 34.84 16.31
N LEU A 190 14.97 34.64 15.56
CA LEU A 190 14.04 35.73 15.20
C LEU A 190 12.99 36.04 16.26
N PHE A 191 12.64 35.07 17.10
CA PHE A 191 11.54 35.17 18.03
C PHE A 191 12.02 34.89 19.46
N ASN A 192 11.31 35.44 20.45
CA ASN A 192 11.47 34.96 21.83
C ASN A 192 11.01 33.50 21.93
N SER A 193 11.34 32.82 23.04
CA SER A 193 11.06 31.39 23.23
C SER A 193 9.60 31.04 22.93
N ASP A 194 8.66 31.83 23.44
CA ASP A 194 7.23 31.53 23.36
C ASP A 194 6.71 31.69 21.94
N ALA A 195 7.14 32.76 21.25
CA ALA A 195 6.77 33.00 19.86
C ALA A 195 7.45 32.00 18.91
N ALA A 196 8.71 31.61 19.16
CA ALA A 196 9.39 30.58 18.38
C ALA A 196 8.66 29.23 18.50
N THR A 197 8.28 28.85 19.72
CA THR A 197 7.49 27.64 19.97
C THR A 197 6.13 27.72 19.29
N ALA A 198 5.43 28.86 19.38
CA ALA A 198 4.13 29.04 18.75
C ALA A 198 4.21 28.92 17.22
N VAL A 199 5.20 29.54 16.58
CA VAL A 199 5.40 29.48 15.12
C VAL A 199 5.71 28.06 14.68
N ASN A 200 6.64 27.36 15.34
CA ASN A 200 6.97 25.97 15.01
C ASN A 200 5.79 25.02 15.23
N ALA A 201 5.05 25.19 16.34
CA ALA A 201 3.86 24.41 16.61
C ALA A 201 2.78 24.66 15.54
N ALA A 202 2.58 25.90 15.10
CA ALA A 202 1.60 26.25 14.08
C ALA A 202 1.95 25.66 12.70
N THR A 203 3.21 25.76 12.27
CA THR A 203 3.64 25.20 10.96
C THR A 203 3.62 23.68 10.96
N TYR A 204 4.02 23.05 12.07
CA TYR A 204 3.93 21.60 12.26
C TYR A 204 2.46 21.14 12.29
N ALA A 205 1.61 21.78 13.09
CA ALA A 205 0.19 21.45 13.19
C ALA A 205 -0.52 21.63 11.84
N ASN A 206 -0.23 22.71 11.10
CA ASN A 206 -0.76 22.91 9.75
C ASN A 206 -0.43 21.72 8.83
N THR A 207 0.80 21.25 8.86
CA THR A 207 1.25 20.12 8.02
C THR A 207 0.62 18.81 8.49
N ALA A 208 0.62 18.55 9.80
CA ALA A 208 0.05 17.36 10.40
C ALA A 208 -1.45 17.25 10.13
N LEU A 209 -2.22 18.31 10.34
CA LEU A 209 -3.67 18.36 10.05
C LEU A 209 -3.96 18.23 8.56
N SER A 210 -3.17 18.89 7.71
CA SER A 210 -3.32 18.81 6.26
C SER A 210 -3.14 17.40 5.72
N THR A 211 -2.19 16.64 6.29
CA THR A 211 -1.80 15.31 5.85
C THR A 211 -2.53 14.18 6.60
N ALA A 212 -3.18 14.46 7.74
CA ALA A 212 -3.85 13.46 8.56
C ALA A 212 -4.85 12.56 7.79
N PRO A 213 -5.69 13.07 6.86
CA PRO A 213 -6.55 12.20 6.05
C PRO A 213 -5.78 11.18 5.19
N ASN A 214 -4.64 11.56 4.64
CA ASN A 214 -3.78 10.67 3.85
C ASN A 214 -3.10 9.62 4.73
N LEU A 215 -2.59 10.03 5.90
CA LEU A 215 -1.98 9.12 6.88
C LEU A 215 -2.99 8.10 7.39
N LYS A 216 -4.20 8.54 7.75
CA LYS A 216 -5.27 7.62 8.16
C LYS A 216 -5.61 6.62 7.08
N LYS A 217 -5.71 7.05 5.81
CA LYS A 217 -5.96 6.13 4.68
C LYS A 217 -4.89 5.04 4.58
N ILE A 218 -3.62 5.38 4.79
CA ILE A 218 -2.52 4.40 4.79
C ILE A 218 -2.67 3.44 5.96
N PHE A 219 -2.94 3.95 7.16
CA PHE A 219 -3.15 3.10 8.35
C PHE A 219 -4.34 2.15 8.21
N ASP A 220 -5.43 2.61 7.62
CA ASP A 220 -6.61 1.75 7.39
C ASP A 220 -6.35 0.69 6.31
N SER A 221 -5.34 0.87 5.46
CA SER A 221 -5.09 0.03 4.29
C SER A 221 -4.10 -1.11 4.49
N GLN A 222 -3.45 -1.20 5.64
CA GLN A 222 -2.40 -2.17 5.92
C GLN A 222 -2.71 -2.87 7.24
N ASP A 223 -2.40 -4.16 7.31
CA ASP A 223 -2.60 -4.93 8.54
C ASP A 223 -1.49 -4.62 9.58
N ASP A 224 -0.21 -4.76 9.21
CA ASP A 224 0.93 -4.32 10.04
C ASP A 224 1.52 -2.98 9.57
N THR A 225 0.76 -1.93 9.86
CA THR A 225 1.16 -0.53 9.62
C THR A 225 2.50 -0.12 10.24
N TYR A 226 2.97 -0.80 11.30
CA TYR A 226 4.25 -0.48 11.94
C TYR A 226 5.42 -0.87 11.04
N ARG A 227 5.41 -2.11 10.53
CA ARG A 227 6.46 -2.60 9.62
C ARG A 227 6.52 -1.75 8.35
N MET A 228 5.36 -1.41 7.78
CA MET A 228 5.29 -0.53 6.62
C MET A 228 5.90 0.85 6.91
N ALA A 229 5.57 1.46 8.05
CA ALA A 229 6.13 2.76 8.42
C ALA A 229 7.65 2.70 8.66
N GLN A 230 8.16 1.63 9.27
CA GLN A 230 9.59 1.39 9.49
C GLN A 230 10.34 1.22 8.16
N ALA A 231 9.85 0.36 7.26
CA ALA A 231 10.48 0.10 5.97
C ALA A 231 10.51 1.36 5.09
N LEU A 232 9.38 2.08 5.00
CA LEU A 232 9.31 3.33 4.23
C LEU A 232 10.23 4.41 4.81
N TYR A 233 10.34 4.50 6.14
CA TYR A 233 11.25 5.44 6.79
C TYR A 233 12.70 5.13 6.42
N LEU A 234 13.13 3.88 6.60
CA LEU A 234 14.52 3.49 6.35
C LEU A 234 14.89 3.65 4.88
N LEU A 235 14.00 3.27 3.96
CA LEU A 235 14.20 3.47 2.53
C LEU A 235 14.32 4.96 2.17
N ASP A 236 13.47 5.83 2.74
CA ASP A 236 13.56 7.28 2.54
C ASP A 236 14.88 7.85 3.07
N ARG A 237 15.33 7.41 4.25
CA ARG A 237 16.60 7.87 4.84
C ARG A 237 17.81 7.39 4.05
N GLU A 238 17.81 6.13 3.61
CA GLU A 238 18.90 5.56 2.82
C GLU A 238 19.01 6.28 1.46
N THR A 239 17.88 6.54 0.82
CA THR A 239 17.81 7.31 -0.43
C THR A 239 18.41 8.72 -0.26
N LYS A 240 18.06 9.40 0.83
CA LYS A 240 18.56 10.75 1.14
C LYS A 240 20.05 10.77 1.48
N THR A 241 20.56 9.81 2.23
CA THR A 241 21.99 9.77 2.58
C THR A 241 22.91 9.42 1.43
N ARG A 242 22.43 8.65 0.45
CA ARG A 242 23.23 8.23 -0.71
C ARG A 242 23.21 9.22 -1.87
N ASP A 243 22.34 10.23 -1.84
CA ASP A 243 22.12 11.18 -2.94
C ASP A 243 21.98 10.49 -4.30
N PHE A 244 21.31 9.34 -4.34
CA PHE A 244 21.34 8.48 -5.50
C PHE A 244 20.86 9.29 -6.72
N PRO A 245 21.72 9.55 -7.73
CA PRO A 245 21.31 10.28 -8.91
C PRO A 245 20.21 9.47 -9.60
N LEU A 246 19.27 10.13 -10.26
CA LEU A 246 18.32 9.40 -11.09
C LEU A 246 19.12 8.61 -12.11
N SER A 247 19.07 7.28 -11.95
CA SER A 247 19.80 6.35 -12.79
C SER A 247 19.47 6.62 -14.27
N GLU A 248 20.51 6.72 -15.10
CA GLU A 248 20.39 6.86 -16.56
C GLU A 248 19.96 5.55 -17.25
N VAL A 249 19.74 4.48 -16.48
CA VAL A 249 19.19 3.21 -16.99
C VAL A 249 17.89 3.51 -17.73
N ALA A 250 17.89 3.26 -19.04
CA ALA A 250 16.70 3.26 -19.86
C ALA A 250 15.73 2.22 -19.30
N GLY A 251 14.63 2.69 -18.72
CA GLY A 251 13.61 1.82 -18.17
C GLY A 251 12.79 1.17 -19.28
N ASP A 252 12.69 -0.16 -19.25
CA ASP A 252 11.72 -0.97 -19.99
C ASP A 252 10.96 -1.83 -18.97
N PRO A 253 10.16 -1.23 -18.08
CA PRO A 253 9.39 -2.00 -17.11
C PRO A 253 8.36 -2.88 -17.84
N ASP A 254 8.00 -4.00 -17.21
CA ASP A 254 6.89 -4.84 -17.64
C ASP A 254 5.60 -4.01 -17.79
N GLU A 255 4.82 -4.25 -18.83
CA GLU A 255 3.60 -3.49 -19.12
C GLU A 255 2.62 -3.50 -17.93
N SER A 256 2.60 -4.59 -17.17
CA SER A 256 1.77 -4.75 -15.96
C SER A 256 2.15 -3.77 -14.85
N PHE A 257 3.40 -3.33 -14.83
CA PHE A 257 3.89 -2.30 -13.90
C PHE A 257 3.20 -0.95 -14.15
N GLY A 258 2.69 -0.74 -15.36
CA GLY A 258 1.90 0.43 -15.74
C GLY A 258 0.65 0.67 -14.87
N PHE A 259 0.12 -0.36 -14.21
CA PHE A 259 -0.98 -0.20 -13.26
C PHE A 259 -0.63 0.75 -12.10
N LEU A 260 0.65 0.89 -11.74
CA LEU A 260 1.10 1.86 -10.71
C LEU A 260 0.91 3.32 -11.13
N ALA A 261 0.80 3.58 -12.44
CA ALA A 261 0.49 4.90 -12.97
C ALA A 261 -1.01 5.24 -12.87
N LEU A 262 -1.87 4.25 -12.62
CA LEU A 262 -3.31 4.48 -12.46
C LEU A 262 -3.58 5.18 -11.13
N LYS A 263 -3.92 6.48 -11.21
CA LYS A 263 -4.19 7.34 -10.05
C LYS A 263 -5.47 8.15 -10.26
N PRO A 264 -6.23 8.46 -9.19
CA PRO A 264 -7.33 9.39 -9.30
C PRO A 264 -6.81 10.75 -9.79
N ARG A 265 -7.58 11.41 -10.65
CA ARG A 265 -7.33 12.78 -11.12
C ARG A 265 -7.36 13.76 -9.96
N SER A 266 -8.21 13.53 -8.96
CA SER A 266 -8.26 14.32 -7.74
C SER A 266 -7.61 13.58 -6.58
N GLU A 267 -6.51 14.11 -6.05
CA GLU A 267 -5.81 13.52 -4.89
C GLU A 267 -6.69 13.46 -3.63
N THR A 268 -7.68 14.35 -3.52
CA THR A 268 -8.65 14.41 -2.42
C THR A 268 -9.95 13.65 -2.72
N PHE A 269 -10.05 12.93 -3.85
CA PHE A 269 -11.26 12.18 -4.22
C PHE A 269 -11.72 11.23 -3.11
N PHE A 270 -10.79 10.56 -2.44
CA PHE A 270 -11.11 9.62 -1.36
C PHE A 270 -11.85 10.27 -0.18
N GLN A 271 -11.62 11.57 0.07
CA GLN A 271 -12.28 12.30 1.16
C GLN A 271 -13.75 12.59 0.85
N ARG A 272 -14.17 12.48 -0.42
CA ARG A 272 -15.57 12.65 -0.85
C ARG A 272 -16.41 11.39 -0.62
N GLY A 273 -15.75 10.26 -0.36
CA GLY A 273 -16.41 8.97 -0.14
C GLY A 273 -16.84 8.82 1.32
N VAL A 274 -17.76 7.89 1.54
CA VAL A 274 -18.20 7.51 2.88
C VAL A 274 -17.80 6.07 3.13
N THR A 275 -17.11 5.81 4.24
CA THR A 275 -16.85 4.45 4.73
C THR A 275 -17.87 4.08 5.79
N ARG A 276 -18.47 2.89 5.65
CA ARG A 276 -19.38 2.31 6.64
C ARG A 276 -18.94 0.89 6.98
N ASN A 277 -19.43 0.39 8.11
CA ASN A 277 -19.04 -0.89 8.69
C ASN A 277 -20.27 -1.80 8.80
N LEU A 278 -20.33 -2.84 7.99
CA LEU A 278 -21.39 -3.84 7.99
C LEU A 278 -21.19 -4.80 9.16
N LYS A 279 -22.24 -5.04 9.95
CA LYS A 279 -22.26 -6.13 10.92
C LYS A 279 -23.00 -7.31 10.31
N LEU A 280 -22.25 -8.23 9.68
CA LEU A 280 -22.85 -9.41 9.06
C LEU A 280 -23.34 -10.39 10.14
N PRO A 281 -24.46 -11.10 9.89
CA PRO A 281 -24.92 -12.15 10.79
C PRO A 281 -23.83 -13.21 11.03
N GLY A 282 -23.57 -13.54 12.31
CA GLY A 282 -22.55 -14.52 12.70
C GLY A 282 -21.10 -14.05 12.60
N ALA A 283 -20.81 -12.85 12.08
CA ALA A 283 -19.45 -12.31 12.05
C ALA A 283 -19.05 -11.76 13.43
N SER A 284 -17.81 -11.99 13.85
CA SER A 284 -17.25 -11.45 15.09
C SER A 284 -16.89 -9.96 14.93
N GLN A 285 -16.31 -9.58 13.80
CA GLN A 285 -15.89 -8.22 13.48
C GLN A 285 -16.90 -7.52 12.56
N LYS A 286 -16.73 -6.22 12.34
CA LYS A 286 -17.49 -5.49 11.32
C LYS A 286 -16.67 -5.43 10.03
N LEU A 287 -17.33 -5.54 8.89
CA LEU A 287 -16.72 -5.47 7.57
C LEU A 287 -16.84 -4.05 7.00
N PRO A 288 -15.74 -3.32 6.82
CA PRO A 288 -15.78 -2.01 6.20
C PRO A 288 -16.00 -2.10 4.68
N TYR A 289 -16.81 -1.18 4.17
CA TYR A 289 -16.92 -0.89 2.75
C TYR A 289 -16.99 0.62 2.56
N SER A 290 -16.71 1.07 1.34
CA SER A 290 -16.78 2.49 1.01
C SER A 290 -17.67 2.71 -0.19
N PHE A 291 -18.30 3.88 -0.26
CA PHE A 291 -19.11 4.26 -1.39
C PHE A 291 -19.02 5.75 -1.72
N TRP A 292 -19.32 6.07 -2.97
CA TRP A 292 -19.46 7.43 -3.49
C TRP A 292 -20.79 7.56 -4.20
N LYS A 293 -21.58 8.52 -3.75
CA LYS A 293 -22.84 8.87 -4.40
C LYS A 293 -22.57 9.69 -5.66
N ALA A 294 -23.33 9.44 -6.73
CA ALA A 294 -23.33 10.30 -7.90
C ALA A 294 -23.91 11.68 -7.56
N LYS A 295 -23.47 12.70 -8.31
CA LYS A 295 -24.04 14.05 -8.21
C LYS A 295 -25.46 14.11 -8.76
N ALA A 296 -25.69 13.46 -9.90
CA ALA A 296 -27.03 13.31 -10.47
C ALA A 296 -27.83 12.26 -9.67
N ASP A 297 -29.16 12.42 -9.63
CA ASP A 297 -30.04 11.37 -9.12
C ASP A 297 -30.05 10.21 -10.12
N THR A 298 -29.31 9.17 -9.78
CA THR A 298 -29.14 7.95 -10.58
C THR A 298 -29.44 6.74 -9.70
N THR A 299 -29.99 5.70 -10.33
CA THR A 299 -30.20 4.39 -9.72
C THR A 299 -29.20 3.35 -10.25
N LYS A 300 -28.22 3.80 -11.05
CA LYS A 300 -27.13 2.95 -11.54
C LYS A 300 -26.04 2.85 -10.48
N MET A 301 -25.64 1.63 -10.16
CA MET A 301 -24.57 1.34 -9.22
C MET A 301 -23.51 0.44 -9.86
N ILE A 302 -22.25 0.75 -9.60
CA ILE A 302 -21.14 -0.14 -9.90
C ILE A 302 -20.40 -0.53 -8.62
N VAL A 303 -20.10 -1.81 -8.51
CA VAL A 303 -19.29 -2.40 -7.44
C VAL A 303 -17.90 -2.67 -8.01
N ILE A 304 -16.86 -2.23 -7.33
CA ILE A 304 -15.47 -2.47 -7.74
C ILE A 304 -14.83 -3.51 -6.80
N LEU A 305 -14.35 -4.61 -7.39
CA LEU A 305 -13.64 -5.70 -6.73
C LEU A 305 -12.15 -5.68 -7.16
N PRO A 306 -11.22 -5.45 -6.22
CA PRO A 306 -9.82 -5.33 -6.56
C PRO A 306 -9.11 -6.69 -6.71
N GLY A 307 -7.92 -6.65 -7.31
CA GLY A 307 -6.99 -7.79 -7.40
C GLY A 307 -6.43 -8.23 -6.05
N VAL A 308 -5.45 -9.13 -6.08
CA VAL A 308 -4.82 -9.74 -4.90
C VAL A 308 -4.32 -8.67 -3.92
N GLY A 309 -4.70 -8.77 -2.64
CA GLY A 309 -4.28 -7.82 -1.60
C GLY A 309 -4.75 -6.38 -1.79
N GLY A 310 -5.64 -6.12 -2.75
CA GLY A 310 -6.10 -4.76 -3.01
C GLY A 310 -7.04 -4.24 -1.92
N HIS A 311 -6.69 -3.13 -1.29
CA HIS A 311 -7.57 -2.43 -0.34
C HIS A 311 -8.62 -1.60 -1.09
N ARG A 312 -9.84 -1.48 -0.54
CA ARG A 312 -10.95 -0.69 -1.11
C ARG A 312 -10.58 0.77 -1.41
N MET A 313 -9.65 1.37 -0.65
CA MET A 313 -9.17 2.75 -0.84
C MET A 313 -7.78 2.83 -1.50
N SER A 314 -7.32 1.74 -2.14
CA SER A 314 -6.07 1.76 -2.90
C SER A 314 -6.16 2.71 -4.09
N THR A 315 -5.00 3.19 -4.55
CA THR A 315 -4.92 4.22 -5.59
C THR A 315 -5.62 3.81 -6.89
N GLY A 316 -5.44 2.56 -7.35
CA GLY A 316 -6.11 2.04 -8.54
C GLY A 316 -7.64 1.94 -8.37
N VAL A 317 -8.11 1.49 -7.21
CA VAL A 317 -9.56 1.45 -6.91
C VAL A 317 -10.17 2.84 -6.89
N LEU A 318 -9.47 3.82 -6.29
CA LEU A 318 -9.91 5.22 -6.26
C LEU A 318 -9.95 5.85 -7.65
N ALA A 319 -9.00 5.50 -8.53
CA ALA A 319 -8.99 5.97 -9.90
C ALA A 319 -10.22 5.47 -10.69
N LEU A 320 -10.53 4.17 -10.57
CA LEU A 320 -11.72 3.58 -11.17
C LEU A 320 -13.00 4.16 -10.55
N ALA A 321 -13.04 4.32 -9.22
CA ALA A 321 -14.18 4.91 -8.54
C ALA A 321 -14.43 6.36 -8.97
N GLU A 322 -13.38 7.18 -9.14
CA GLU A 322 -13.53 8.55 -9.65
C GLU A 322 -14.00 8.58 -11.09
N LEU A 323 -13.46 7.70 -11.94
CA LEU A 323 -13.89 7.56 -13.32
C LEU A 323 -15.39 7.25 -13.40
N MET A 324 -15.86 6.25 -12.66
CA MET A 324 -17.26 5.84 -12.68
C MET A 324 -18.19 6.89 -12.08
N GLN A 325 -17.79 7.51 -10.95
CA GLN A 325 -18.59 8.53 -10.29
C GLN A 325 -18.74 9.78 -11.16
N THR A 326 -17.67 10.18 -11.85
CA THR A 326 -17.68 11.31 -12.78
C THR A 326 -18.60 11.03 -13.99
N ASN A 327 -18.75 9.76 -14.37
CA ASN A 327 -19.68 9.31 -15.42
C ASN A 327 -21.09 9.00 -14.89
N GLY A 328 -21.44 9.47 -13.68
CA GLY A 328 -22.82 9.44 -13.18
C GLY A 328 -23.27 8.11 -12.57
N TRP A 329 -22.34 7.28 -12.08
CA TRP A 329 -22.65 6.06 -11.35
C TRP A 329 -22.51 6.26 -9.84
N ASN A 330 -23.39 5.60 -9.06
CA ASN A 330 -23.08 5.33 -7.65
C ASN A 330 -22.00 4.25 -7.60
N VAL A 331 -21.02 4.41 -6.73
CA VAL A 331 -19.88 3.48 -6.65
C VAL A 331 -19.82 2.86 -5.27
N ILE A 332 -19.73 1.53 -5.20
CA ILE A 332 -19.31 0.78 -4.01
C ILE A 332 -17.94 0.16 -4.29
N THR A 333 -17.05 0.19 -3.30
CA THR A 333 -15.74 -0.46 -3.37
C THR A 333 -15.59 -1.42 -2.20
N LEU A 334 -15.17 -2.65 -2.48
CA LEU A 334 -14.80 -3.64 -1.49
C LEU A 334 -13.29 -3.86 -1.50
N SER A 335 -12.75 -4.39 -0.41
CA SER A 335 -11.38 -4.90 -0.39
C SER A 335 -11.34 -6.30 -1.00
N SER A 336 -10.16 -6.72 -1.46
CA SER A 336 -9.92 -8.04 -2.05
C SER A 336 -10.32 -9.15 -1.09
N THR A 337 -10.70 -10.31 -1.60
CA THR A 337 -11.00 -11.48 -0.75
C THR A 337 -9.76 -11.95 0.00
N LEU A 338 -8.57 -11.76 -0.58
CA LEU A 338 -7.25 -11.93 0.06
C LEU A 338 -6.77 -10.68 0.81
N HIS A 339 -7.66 -9.81 1.29
CA HIS A 339 -7.26 -8.69 2.13
C HIS A 339 -7.91 -8.82 3.52
N PRO A 340 -7.17 -8.64 4.64
CA PRO A 340 -7.71 -8.79 6.00
C PRO A 340 -8.98 -7.96 6.26
N ASP A 341 -9.02 -6.73 5.74
CA ASP A 341 -10.17 -5.82 5.75
C ASP A 341 -11.49 -6.46 5.24
N PHE A 342 -11.41 -7.46 4.35
CA PHE A 342 -12.57 -8.21 3.86
C PHE A 342 -12.84 -9.45 4.71
N PHE A 343 -11.93 -10.43 4.68
CA PHE A 343 -12.25 -11.76 5.20
C PHE A 343 -12.43 -11.77 6.72
N LEU A 344 -11.73 -10.93 7.49
CA LEU A 344 -11.90 -10.84 8.95
C LEU A 344 -13.32 -10.42 9.37
N GLY A 345 -14.03 -9.71 8.49
CA GLY A 345 -15.41 -9.28 8.70
C GLY A 345 -16.48 -10.31 8.32
N LEU A 346 -16.10 -11.44 7.72
CA LEU A 346 -17.03 -12.52 7.34
C LEU A 346 -17.42 -13.41 8.54
N PRO A 347 -18.55 -14.13 8.49
CA PRO A 347 -18.81 -15.25 9.41
C PRO A 347 -17.89 -16.43 9.10
N GLY A 348 -17.67 -17.32 10.09
CA GLY A 348 -16.83 -18.52 9.92
C GLY A 348 -15.33 -18.26 10.10
N ASN A 349 -14.48 -19.21 9.70
CA ASN A 349 -13.01 -19.12 9.78
C ASN A 349 -12.34 -19.64 8.49
N ASP A 350 -13.05 -19.55 7.37
CA ASP A 350 -12.57 -20.05 6.09
C ASP A 350 -11.38 -19.22 5.60
N LEU A 351 -10.40 -19.89 5.01
CA LEU A 351 -9.26 -19.23 4.39
C LEU A 351 -9.69 -18.69 3.01
N PRO A 352 -9.31 -17.44 2.68
CA PRO A 352 -9.61 -16.88 1.37
C PRO A 352 -8.83 -17.58 0.25
N GLY A 353 -9.36 -17.59 -0.97
CA GLY A 353 -8.71 -18.21 -2.14
C GLY A 353 -9.45 -19.42 -2.71
N ASN A 354 -10.59 -19.83 -2.13
CA ASN A 354 -11.54 -20.71 -2.79
C ASN A 354 -12.57 -19.86 -3.55
N PHE A 355 -12.41 -19.68 -4.86
CA PHE A 355 -13.18 -18.69 -5.63
C PHE A 355 -14.70 -18.88 -5.61
N SER A 356 -15.18 -20.12 -5.49
CA SER A 356 -16.61 -20.37 -5.32
C SER A 356 -17.11 -19.88 -3.96
N ARG A 357 -16.37 -20.13 -2.87
CA ARG A 357 -16.71 -19.64 -1.53
C ARG A 357 -16.55 -18.12 -1.41
N ASP A 358 -15.49 -17.59 -2.01
CA ASP A 358 -15.24 -16.16 -2.10
C ASP A 358 -16.40 -15.45 -2.82
N ALA A 359 -16.95 -16.03 -3.88
CA ALA A 359 -18.13 -15.51 -4.57
C ALA A 359 -19.39 -15.52 -3.68
N GLU A 360 -19.61 -16.56 -2.88
CA GLU A 360 -20.70 -16.61 -1.88
C GLU A 360 -20.55 -15.49 -0.83
N ALA A 361 -19.33 -15.30 -0.33
CA ALA A 361 -19.00 -14.25 0.63
C ALA A 361 -19.21 -12.85 0.04
N ILE A 362 -18.77 -12.62 -1.21
CA ILE A 362 -19.00 -11.36 -1.92
C ILE A 362 -20.49 -11.12 -2.07
N ARG A 363 -21.29 -12.12 -2.47
CA ARG A 363 -22.75 -11.98 -2.61
C ARG A 363 -23.41 -11.57 -1.29
N LEU A 364 -23.00 -12.18 -0.18
CA LEU A 364 -23.47 -11.82 1.17
C LEU A 364 -23.15 -10.36 1.50
N VAL A 365 -21.91 -9.93 1.27
CA VAL A 365 -21.44 -8.57 1.54
C VAL A 365 -22.17 -7.55 0.66
N LEU A 366 -22.28 -7.82 -0.64
CA LEU A 366 -22.95 -6.92 -1.58
C LEU A 366 -24.43 -6.73 -1.26
N THR A 367 -25.12 -7.81 -0.89
CA THR A 367 -26.53 -7.74 -0.49
C THR A 367 -26.71 -6.75 0.67
N HIS A 368 -25.84 -6.82 1.69
CA HIS A 368 -25.89 -5.91 2.83
C HIS A 368 -25.42 -4.49 2.51
N ALA A 369 -24.37 -4.34 1.69
CA ALA A 369 -23.84 -3.04 1.30
C ALA A 369 -24.83 -2.23 0.45
N VAL A 370 -25.50 -2.89 -0.51
CA VAL A 370 -26.53 -2.28 -1.35
C VAL A 370 -27.77 -1.92 -0.53
N ALA A 371 -28.17 -2.80 0.40
CA ALA A 371 -29.27 -2.51 1.31
C ALA A 371 -28.98 -1.29 2.20
N ASP A 372 -27.80 -1.22 2.82
CA ASP A 372 -27.40 -0.05 3.64
C ASP A 372 -27.35 1.24 2.79
N PHE A 373 -26.77 1.19 1.58
CA PHE A 373 -26.79 2.34 0.68
C PHE A 373 -28.22 2.79 0.33
N SER A 374 -29.11 1.85 0.03
CA SER A 374 -30.50 2.13 -0.33
C SER A 374 -31.28 2.74 0.83
N GLN A 375 -30.97 2.33 2.07
CA GLN A 375 -31.55 2.94 3.27
C GLN A 375 -31.08 4.39 3.46
N LEU A 376 -29.81 4.68 3.18
CA LEU A 376 -29.26 6.04 3.29
C LEU A 376 -29.74 6.98 2.19
N TYR A 377 -29.92 6.45 0.97
CA TYR A 377 -30.31 7.22 -0.20
C TYR A 377 -31.50 6.60 -0.94
N PRO A 378 -32.72 6.63 -0.35
CA PRO A 378 -33.89 5.97 -0.94
C PRO A 378 -34.22 6.44 -2.37
N LYS A 379 -33.95 7.71 -2.69
CA LYS A 379 -34.17 8.28 -4.04
C LYS A 379 -33.19 7.78 -5.10
N GLN A 380 -32.06 7.23 -4.67
CA GLN A 380 -31.01 6.68 -5.52
C GLN A 380 -30.81 5.18 -5.29
N ALA A 381 -31.81 4.51 -4.70
CA ALA A 381 -31.80 3.07 -4.47
C ALA A 381 -31.49 2.35 -5.80
N PRO A 382 -30.47 1.47 -5.85
CA PRO A 382 -30.05 0.89 -7.10
C PRO A 382 -31.13 -0.02 -7.69
N ASN A 383 -31.50 0.23 -8.94
CA ASN A 383 -32.30 -0.69 -9.75
C ASN A 383 -31.49 -1.33 -10.88
N SER A 384 -30.26 -0.87 -11.07
CA SER A 384 -29.29 -1.50 -11.94
C SER A 384 -27.92 -1.54 -11.27
N ILE A 385 -27.36 -2.75 -11.16
CA ILE A 385 -26.13 -3.06 -10.46
C ILE A 385 -25.17 -3.75 -11.43
N SER A 386 -23.98 -3.19 -11.56
CA SER A 386 -22.87 -3.79 -12.31
C SER A 386 -21.73 -4.13 -11.36
N VAL A 387 -21.04 -5.25 -11.59
CA VAL A 387 -19.83 -5.62 -10.85
C VAL A 387 -18.64 -5.55 -11.80
N LEU A 388 -17.63 -4.77 -11.42
CA LEU A 388 -16.35 -4.68 -12.11
C LEU A 388 -15.28 -5.28 -11.21
N GLY A 389 -14.59 -6.29 -11.74
CA GLY A 389 -13.44 -6.92 -11.09
C GLY A 389 -12.19 -6.80 -11.95
N TYR A 390 -11.01 -6.66 -11.34
CA TYR A 390 -9.74 -6.77 -12.05
C TYR A 390 -8.80 -7.80 -11.40
N SER A 391 -8.04 -8.55 -12.20
CA SER A 391 -7.16 -9.65 -11.74
C SER A 391 -7.95 -10.67 -10.88
N LEU A 392 -7.57 -10.94 -9.62
CA LEU A 392 -8.36 -11.80 -8.72
C LEU A 392 -9.82 -11.31 -8.57
N GLY A 393 -10.06 -9.99 -8.52
CA GLY A 393 -11.41 -9.44 -8.49
C GLY A 393 -12.21 -9.80 -9.73
N ALA A 394 -11.56 -9.98 -10.87
CA ALA A 394 -12.18 -10.40 -12.13
C ALA A 394 -12.61 -11.87 -12.06
N ILE A 395 -11.76 -12.76 -11.54
CA ILE A 395 -12.14 -14.16 -11.24
C ILE A 395 -13.36 -14.18 -10.30
N ASN A 396 -13.30 -13.42 -9.21
CA ASN A 396 -14.38 -13.35 -8.23
C ASN A 396 -15.70 -12.87 -8.86
N ALA A 397 -15.65 -11.89 -9.77
CA ALA A 397 -16.82 -11.43 -10.52
C ALA A 397 -17.38 -12.52 -11.44
N LEU A 398 -16.52 -13.30 -12.11
CA LEU A 398 -16.94 -14.39 -13.00
C LEU A 398 -17.53 -15.59 -12.24
N PHE A 399 -16.94 -15.99 -11.10
CA PHE A 399 -17.54 -17.01 -10.22
C PHE A 399 -18.86 -16.54 -9.61
N LEU A 400 -18.96 -15.25 -9.24
CA LEU A 400 -20.21 -14.65 -8.78
C LEU A 400 -21.31 -14.71 -9.85
N ALA A 401 -20.94 -14.46 -11.12
CA ALA A 401 -21.84 -14.59 -12.27
C ALA A 401 -22.23 -16.05 -12.53
N ALA A 402 -21.31 -16.99 -12.34
CA ALA A 402 -21.56 -18.41 -12.55
C ALA A 402 -22.57 -19.00 -11.55
N GLN A 403 -22.62 -18.43 -10.34
CA GLN A 403 -23.57 -18.81 -9.29
C GLN A 403 -24.97 -18.22 -9.49
N GLU A 404 -25.20 -17.33 -10.48
CA GLU A 404 -26.53 -16.80 -10.79
C GLU A 404 -27.38 -17.80 -11.59
N GLY A 405 -27.72 -18.92 -10.94
CA GLY A 405 -28.59 -19.96 -11.47
C GLY A 405 -29.92 -20.03 -10.72
N GLY A 406 -30.93 -19.30 -11.19
CA GLY A 406 -32.33 -19.43 -10.74
C GLY A 406 -33.03 -18.09 -10.58
N ALA A 407 -34.05 -17.81 -11.41
CA ALA A 407 -34.80 -16.55 -11.44
C ALA A 407 -35.65 -16.25 -10.18
N ASP A 408 -35.54 -17.06 -9.11
CA ASP A 408 -36.40 -17.01 -7.91
C ASP A 408 -35.65 -17.23 -6.58
N SER A 409 -34.32 -17.05 -6.52
CA SER A 409 -33.56 -17.31 -5.29
C SER A 409 -33.71 -16.23 -4.19
N GLY A 410 -34.37 -15.10 -4.48
CA GLY A 410 -34.44 -13.95 -3.58
C GLY A 410 -33.09 -13.25 -3.34
N GLN A 411 -32.06 -13.61 -4.12
CA GLN A 411 -30.71 -13.06 -4.01
C GLN A 411 -30.56 -11.77 -4.82
N LEU A 412 -29.54 -10.96 -4.48
CA LEU A 412 -29.21 -9.72 -5.18
C LEU A 412 -29.00 -9.97 -6.68
N HIS A 413 -29.76 -9.26 -7.52
CA HIS A 413 -29.65 -9.34 -8.98
C HIS A 413 -28.55 -8.41 -9.50
N ILE A 414 -27.68 -8.92 -10.38
CA ILE A 414 -26.60 -8.14 -11.03
C ILE A 414 -26.82 -8.15 -12.55
N ASP A 415 -26.89 -6.97 -13.16
CA ASP A 415 -27.20 -6.80 -14.58
C ASP A 415 -26.00 -7.06 -15.49
N ARG A 416 -24.80 -6.72 -15.01
CA ARG A 416 -23.57 -6.76 -15.80
C ARG A 416 -22.36 -7.12 -14.95
N TYR A 417 -21.48 -7.91 -15.54
CA TYR A 417 -20.19 -8.28 -14.99
C TYR A 417 -19.10 -7.83 -15.95
N VAL A 418 -18.14 -7.05 -15.45
CA VAL A 418 -16.98 -6.58 -16.21
C VAL A 418 -15.73 -7.17 -15.55
N ALA A 419 -15.04 -8.05 -16.26
CA ALA A 419 -13.84 -8.72 -15.77
C ALA A 419 -12.62 -8.18 -16.53
N ILE A 420 -11.69 -7.53 -15.83
CA ILE A 420 -10.46 -6.99 -16.41
C ILE A 420 -9.29 -7.90 -16.06
N ASN A 421 -8.59 -8.40 -17.08
CA ASN A 421 -7.45 -9.29 -16.91
C ASN A 421 -7.70 -10.48 -15.97
N PRO A 422 -8.75 -11.30 -16.18
CA PRO A 422 -8.97 -12.48 -15.36
C PRO A 422 -7.96 -13.59 -15.70
N PRO A 423 -7.17 -14.11 -14.74
CA PRO A 423 -6.44 -15.34 -14.94
C PRO A 423 -7.39 -16.51 -15.22
N ILE A 424 -7.03 -17.43 -16.11
CA ILE A 424 -7.84 -18.59 -16.47
C ILE A 424 -7.44 -19.82 -15.68
N ASP A 425 -6.14 -20.09 -15.68
CA ASP A 425 -5.52 -21.19 -14.94
C ASP A 425 -4.82 -20.60 -13.71
N PRO A 426 -5.42 -20.77 -12.51
CA PRO A 426 -4.84 -20.27 -11.28
C PRO A 426 -3.49 -20.91 -10.98
N ILE A 427 -3.24 -22.17 -11.38
CA ILE A 427 -1.95 -22.80 -11.09
C ILE A 427 -0.85 -22.12 -11.88
N HIS A 428 -1.05 -21.93 -13.19
CA HIS A 428 -0.12 -21.18 -14.02
C HIS A 428 0.11 -19.76 -13.46
N ALA A 429 -0.97 -19.06 -13.09
CA ALA A 429 -0.88 -17.72 -12.52
C ALA A 429 -0.08 -17.68 -11.20
N LEU A 430 -0.34 -18.61 -10.27
CA LEU A 430 0.37 -18.68 -8.99
C LEU A 430 1.85 -19.05 -9.19
N GLU A 431 2.16 -19.95 -10.12
CA GLU A 431 3.54 -20.30 -10.49
C GLU A 431 4.29 -19.09 -11.07
N GLN A 432 3.67 -18.31 -11.97
CA GLN A 432 4.29 -17.09 -12.52
C GLN A 432 4.58 -16.06 -11.42
N ILE A 433 3.64 -15.85 -10.49
CA ILE A 433 3.82 -14.93 -9.36
C ILE A 433 4.97 -15.39 -8.45
N ASP A 434 5.03 -16.69 -8.15
CA ASP A 434 6.10 -17.27 -7.33
C ASP A 434 7.46 -17.18 -8.05
N GLN A 435 7.52 -17.40 -9.37
CA GLN A 435 8.73 -17.23 -10.18
C GLN A 435 9.22 -15.78 -10.17
N PHE A 436 8.32 -14.80 -10.31
CA PHE A 436 8.66 -13.38 -10.26
C PHE A 436 9.29 -12.99 -8.91
N PHE A 437 8.73 -13.47 -7.81
CA PHE A 437 9.28 -13.23 -6.47
C PHE A 437 10.68 -13.85 -6.29
N ASP A 438 10.94 -14.97 -6.96
CA ASP A 438 12.18 -15.73 -6.88
C ASP A 438 13.29 -15.23 -7.82
N ILE A 439 13.01 -14.26 -8.71
CA ILE A 439 14.00 -13.65 -9.63
C ILE A 439 15.34 -13.31 -8.94
N PRO A 440 15.37 -12.67 -7.75
CA PRO A 440 16.63 -12.32 -7.10
C PRO A 440 17.54 -13.52 -6.81
N LYS A 441 17.04 -14.75 -6.69
CA LYS A 441 17.89 -15.95 -6.48
C LYS A 441 18.95 -16.12 -7.57
N ASN A 442 18.72 -15.57 -8.75
CA ASN A 442 19.62 -15.65 -9.90
C ASN A 442 20.58 -14.44 -10.00
N TRP A 443 20.47 -13.46 -9.10
CA TRP A 443 21.35 -12.30 -9.10
C TRP A 443 22.68 -12.61 -8.42
N PRO A 444 23.82 -12.08 -8.91
CA PRO A 444 25.13 -12.29 -8.27
C PRO A 444 25.17 -11.82 -6.81
N ASP A 445 24.63 -10.62 -6.54
CA ASP A 445 24.54 -9.99 -5.22
C ASP A 445 23.09 -9.55 -4.95
N PRO A 446 22.21 -10.50 -4.57
CA PRO A 446 20.77 -10.29 -4.61
C PRO A 446 20.25 -9.22 -3.64
N GLU A 447 20.79 -9.16 -2.43
CA GLU A 447 20.40 -8.17 -1.43
C GLU A 447 20.78 -6.75 -1.88
N GLN A 448 22.02 -6.57 -2.31
CA GLN A 448 22.51 -5.28 -2.76
C GLN A 448 21.75 -4.80 -4.01
N ARG A 449 21.54 -5.70 -4.99
CA ARG A 449 20.81 -5.34 -6.21
C ARG A 449 19.35 -4.99 -5.92
N ALA A 450 18.68 -5.72 -5.03
CA ALA A 450 17.32 -5.38 -4.63
C ALA A 450 17.25 -4.03 -3.92
N GLU A 451 18.16 -3.76 -2.99
CA GLU A 451 18.28 -2.46 -2.32
C GLU A 451 18.45 -1.32 -3.34
N ASP A 452 19.33 -1.48 -4.33
CA ASP A 452 19.54 -0.52 -5.40
C ASP A 452 18.28 -0.33 -6.28
N VAL A 453 17.50 -1.39 -6.52
CA VAL A 453 16.19 -1.30 -7.21
C VAL A 453 15.21 -0.46 -6.37
N PHE A 454 15.07 -0.75 -5.08
CA PHE A 454 14.16 0.00 -4.20
C PHE A 454 14.57 1.48 -4.08
N ILE A 455 15.86 1.77 -3.97
CA ILE A 455 16.39 3.13 -3.92
C ILE A 455 16.16 3.86 -5.25
N ARG A 456 16.41 3.22 -6.41
CA ARG A 456 16.12 3.82 -7.72
C ARG A 456 14.63 4.15 -7.87
N LEU A 457 13.75 3.24 -7.44
CA LEU A 457 12.32 3.46 -7.47
C LEU A 457 11.89 4.60 -6.53
N ALA A 458 12.38 4.62 -5.29
CA ALA A 458 12.10 5.67 -4.32
C ALA A 458 12.60 7.04 -4.83
N SER A 459 13.80 7.08 -5.41
CA SER A 459 14.40 8.28 -6.02
C SER A 459 13.56 8.78 -7.20
N ALA A 460 13.08 7.88 -8.05
CA ALA A 460 12.19 8.23 -9.17
C ALA A 460 10.87 8.85 -8.69
N PHE A 461 10.24 8.27 -7.66
CA PHE A 461 9.03 8.85 -7.07
C PHE A 461 9.28 10.19 -6.38
N HIS A 462 10.41 10.34 -5.69
CA HIS A 462 10.83 11.62 -5.09
C HIS A 462 11.04 12.70 -6.15
N ALA A 463 11.73 12.36 -7.24
CA ALA A 463 11.91 13.27 -8.36
C ALA A 463 10.59 13.65 -9.02
N GLN A 464 9.67 12.68 -9.20
CA GLN A 464 8.35 12.94 -9.78
C GLN A 464 7.52 13.89 -8.93
N ARG A 465 7.60 13.81 -7.58
CA ARG A 465 6.94 14.77 -6.68
C ARG A 465 7.49 16.19 -6.79
N ARG A 466 8.77 16.34 -7.17
CA ARG A 466 9.44 17.64 -7.35
C ARG A 466 9.28 18.20 -8.77
N GLN A 467 8.71 17.45 -9.71
CA GLN A 467 8.47 17.94 -11.07
C GLN A 467 7.41 19.03 -11.10
N GLN A 468 7.54 19.95 -12.06
CA GLN A 468 6.56 20.99 -12.26
C GLN A 468 5.26 20.41 -12.84
N PRO A 469 4.09 20.98 -12.48
CA PRO A 469 2.83 20.61 -13.11
C PRO A 469 2.93 20.75 -14.64
N GLY A 470 2.69 19.65 -15.36
CA GLY A 470 2.73 19.61 -16.83
C GLY A 470 4.04 19.16 -17.45
N SER A 471 5.11 18.90 -16.68
CA SER A 471 6.27 18.16 -17.20
C SER A 471 5.88 16.73 -17.57
N PRO A 472 6.40 16.16 -18.67
CA PRO A 472 6.17 14.76 -18.99
C PRO A 472 6.72 13.87 -17.87
N PRO A 473 6.04 12.75 -17.54
CA PRO A 473 6.53 11.82 -16.55
C PRO A 473 7.92 11.32 -16.95
N ARG A 474 8.86 11.30 -15.99
CA ARG A 474 10.14 10.63 -16.24
C ARG A 474 9.91 9.12 -16.27
N PRO A 475 10.52 8.39 -17.22
CA PRO A 475 10.48 6.93 -17.21
C PRO A 475 11.09 6.42 -15.90
N ILE A 476 10.49 5.36 -15.36
CA ILE A 476 10.96 4.75 -14.11
C ILE A 476 12.21 3.93 -14.48
N PRO A 477 13.38 4.17 -13.85
CA PRO A 477 14.66 3.61 -14.26
C PRO A 477 14.86 2.17 -13.72
N ILE A 478 13.92 1.29 -14.07
CA ILE A 478 13.91 -0.13 -13.71
C ILE A 478 13.78 -0.98 -14.97
N THR A 479 14.45 -2.14 -14.97
CA THR A 479 14.34 -3.09 -16.08
C THR A 479 13.08 -3.94 -15.98
N ARG A 480 12.74 -4.66 -17.06
CA ARG A 480 11.64 -5.64 -17.08
C ARG A 480 11.77 -6.66 -15.96
N GLU A 481 12.92 -7.31 -15.85
CA GLU A 481 13.24 -8.28 -14.79
C GLU A 481 13.04 -7.68 -13.39
N GLU A 482 13.53 -6.46 -13.15
CA GLU A 482 13.39 -5.77 -11.85
C GLU A 482 11.92 -5.44 -11.54
N SER A 483 11.16 -5.01 -12.55
CA SER A 483 9.73 -4.73 -12.39
C SER A 483 8.91 -6.00 -12.14
N GLN A 484 9.26 -7.13 -12.75
CA GLN A 484 8.66 -8.44 -12.49
C GLN A 484 8.91 -8.86 -11.04
N PHE A 485 10.14 -8.71 -10.56
CA PHE A 485 10.46 -8.92 -9.15
C PHE A 485 9.58 -8.04 -8.23
N LEU A 486 9.46 -6.75 -8.52
CA LEU A 486 8.63 -5.84 -7.71
C LEU A 486 7.14 -6.22 -7.72
N ILE A 487 6.62 -6.74 -8.84
CA ILE A 487 5.25 -7.27 -8.94
C ILE A 487 5.11 -8.50 -8.02
N GLY A 488 6.00 -9.49 -8.16
CA GLY A 488 6.00 -10.69 -7.32
C GLY A 488 6.16 -10.36 -5.83
N PHE A 489 7.03 -9.40 -5.50
CA PHE A 489 7.25 -8.89 -4.14
C PHE A 489 5.98 -8.27 -3.54
N ASN A 490 5.29 -7.40 -4.28
CA ASN A 490 4.04 -6.79 -3.81
C ASN A 490 2.96 -7.85 -3.55
N LEU A 491 2.82 -8.82 -4.46
CA LEU A 491 1.86 -9.91 -4.31
C LEU A 491 2.24 -10.82 -3.14
N ARG A 492 3.53 -11.09 -2.90
CA ARG A 492 3.94 -11.91 -1.75
C ARG A 492 3.68 -11.22 -0.41
N LEU A 493 3.85 -9.90 -0.33
CA LEU A 493 3.47 -9.13 0.87
C LEU A 493 1.98 -9.29 1.19
N ALA A 494 1.10 -9.22 0.18
CA ALA A 494 -0.33 -9.42 0.35
C ALA A 494 -0.69 -10.83 0.88
N LEU A 495 0.01 -11.86 0.39
CA LEU A 495 -0.16 -13.23 0.90
C LEU A 495 0.31 -13.34 2.35
N ALA A 496 1.47 -12.79 2.67
CA ALA A 496 2.01 -12.81 4.03
C ALA A 496 1.04 -12.15 5.03
N ASP A 497 0.47 -11.00 4.68
CA ASP A 497 -0.55 -10.32 5.48
C ASP A 497 -1.81 -11.18 5.65
N THR A 498 -2.25 -11.85 4.58
CA THR A 498 -3.38 -12.79 4.61
C THR A 498 -3.12 -13.96 5.57
N ILE A 499 -1.94 -14.57 5.49
CA ILE A 499 -1.55 -15.68 6.37
C ILE A 499 -1.50 -15.19 7.82
N CYS A 500 -0.77 -14.11 8.11
CA CYS A 500 -0.67 -13.58 9.47
C CYS A 500 -2.04 -13.22 10.06
N ALA A 501 -2.91 -12.53 9.29
CA ALA A 501 -4.22 -12.13 9.77
C ALA A 501 -5.19 -13.31 9.95
N SER A 502 -5.17 -14.29 9.04
CA SER A 502 -5.98 -15.50 9.17
C SER A 502 -5.58 -16.33 10.39
N GLN A 503 -4.27 -16.49 10.63
CA GLN A 503 -3.76 -17.22 11.78
C GLN A 503 -4.03 -16.51 13.12
N ARG A 504 -4.06 -15.17 13.14
CA ARG A 504 -4.49 -14.43 14.34
C ARG A 504 -5.98 -14.58 14.63
N ARG A 505 -6.81 -14.70 13.60
CA ARG A 505 -8.25 -14.92 13.75
C ARG A 505 -8.54 -16.34 14.26
N HIS A 506 -7.93 -17.33 13.63
CA HIS A 506 -8.08 -18.73 13.96
C HIS A 506 -6.77 -19.44 13.62
N ASN A 507 -5.97 -19.72 14.65
CA ASN A 507 -4.67 -20.32 14.47
C ASN A 507 -4.84 -21.78 14.03
N LEU A 508 -4.50 -22.06 12.78
CA LEU A 508 -4.55 -23.39 12.18
C LEU A 508 -3.20 -24.12 12.30
N GLY A 509 -2.22 -23.52 12.98
CA GLY A 509 -0.87 -24.04 13.08
C GLY A 509 -0.07 -23.90 11.79
N LEU A 510 -0.42 -22.94 10.92
CA LEU A 510 0.29 -22.74 9.65
C LEU A 510 1.67 -22.10 9.85
N LEU A 511 1.81 -21.29 10.90
CA LEU A 511 3.06 -20.64 11.28
C LEU A 511 3.60 -21.28 12.56
N ARG A 512 4.92 -21.44 12.62
CA ARG A 512 5.67 -21.92 13.79
C ARG A 512 5.66 -20.89 14.90
N HIS A 513 5.81 -19.61 14.56
CA HIS A 513 5.76 -18.52 15.52
C HIS A 513 4.32 -18.14 15.84
N ASP A 514 4.06 -17.80 17.11
CA ASP A 514 2.74 -17.37 17.56
C ASP A 514 2.31 -16.08 16.84
N PRO A 515 1.28 -16.11 15.97
CA PRO A 515 0.78 -14.94 15.28
C PRO A 515 0.26 -13.85 16.22
N ALA A 516 -0.11 -14.21 17.45
CA ALA A 516 -0.58 -13.29 18.48
C ALA A 516 0.55 -12.66 19.30
N ALA A 517 1.81 -13.08 19.07
CA ALA A 517 2.95 -12.54 19.79
C ALA A 517 3.08 -11.02 19.63
N PHE A 518 3.61 -10.37 20.67
CA PHE A 518 3.84 -8.93 20.66
C PHE A 518 4.99 -8.54 19.72
N ARG A 519 6.03 -9.38 19.63
CA ARG A 519 7.07 -9.32 18.61
C ARG A 519 6.59 -10.10 17.40
N ARG A 520 6.40 -9.42 16.27
CA ARG A 520 5.77 -10.01 15.06
C ARG A 520 6.71 -10.11 13.89
N ASN A 521 7.94 -9.61 14.02
CA ASN A 521 8.89 -9.66 12.92
C ASN A 521 9.14 -11.08 12.43
N ALA A 522 9.35 -12.03 13.34
CA ALA A 522 9.55 -13.45 13.01
C ALA A 522 8.34 -14.07 12.27
N VAL A 523 7.12 -13.79 12.74
CA VAL A 523 5.85 -14.31 12.15
C VAL A 523 5.69 -13.85 10.71
N HIS A 524 5.90 -12.56 10.45
CA HIS A 524 5.75 -11.98 9.11
C HIS A 524 6.89 -12.40 8.18
N THR A 525 8.12 -12.53 8.69
CA THR A 525 9.25 -13.06 7.91
C THR A 525 9.02 -14.53 7.53
N GLU A 526 8.47 -15.33 8.45
CA GLU A 526 8.04 -16.70 8.16
C GLU A 526 6.93 -16.72 7.09
N ALA A 527 5.92 -15.87 7.21
CA ALA A 527 4.83 -15.78 6.24
C ALA A 527 5.29 -15.34 4.84
N LEU A 528 6.30 -14.48 4.73
CA LEU A 528 6.92 -14.12 3.44
C LEU A 528 7.60 -15.30 2.74
N GLY A 529 8.09 -16.27 3.51
CA GLY A 529 8.69 -17.50 3.00
C GLY A 529 7.67 -18.47 2.37
N VAL A 530 6.38 -18.29 2.63
CA VAL A 530 5.32 -19.16 2.08
C VAL A 530 4.95 -18.72 0.68
N SER A 531 5.03 -19.65 -0.29
CA SER A 531 4.63 -19.40 -1.68
C SER A 531 3.12 -19.48 -1.89
N TYR A 532 2.62 -18.91 -2.98
CA TYR A 532 1.20 -19.06 -3.34
C TYR A 532 0.85 -20.53 -3.60
N MET A 533 1.75 -21.26 -4.27
CA MET A 533 1.59 -22.70 -4.47
C MET A 533 1.56 -23.47 -3.14
N THR A 534 2.49 -23.18 -2.22
CA THR A 534 2.46 -23.75 -0.86
C THR A 534 1.14 -23.40 -0.15
N TYR A 535 0.68 -22.16 -0.24
CA TYR A 535 -0.56 -21.73 0.39
C TYR A 535 -1.77 -22.52 -0.14
N ALA A 536 -1.86 -22.69 -1.46
CA ALA A 536 -2.93 -23.45 -2.10
C ALA A 536 -2.89 -24.94 -1.73
N GLN A 537 -1.70 -25.56 -1.76
CA GLN A 537 -1.53 -27.01 -1.55
C GLN A 537 -1.61 -27.41 -0.09
N ASP A 538 -1.00 -26.64 0.80
CA ASP A 538 -0.83 -27.05 2.20
C ASP A 538 -1.95 -26.51 3.10
N TYR A 539 -2.68 -25.47 2.65
CA TYR A 539 -3.69 -24.82 3.50
C TYR A 539 -5.09 -24.79 2.87
N ILE A 540 -5.23 -24.40 1.60
CA ILE A 540 -6.54 -24.37 0.94
C ILE A 540 -7.05 -25.79 0.65
N LEU A 541 -6.18 -26.68 0.14
CA LEU A 541 -6.57 -28.06 -0.19
C LEU A 541 -7.10 -28.85 1.02
N PRO A 542 -6.42 -28.89 2.19
CA PRO A 542 -6.96 -29.58 3.36
C PRO A 542 -8.30 -29.01 3.83
N GLN A 543 -8.45 -27.69 3.82
CA GLN A 543 -9.71 -27.05 4.19
C GLN A 543 -10.83 -27.42 3.21
N ALA A 544 -10.56 -27.41 1.90
CA ALA A 544 -11.53 -27.79 0.88
C ALA A 544 -11.94 -29.27 1.00
N ARG A 545 -11.01 -30.19 1.32
CA ARG A 545 -11.31 -31.60 1.61
C ARG A 545 -12.30 -31.73 2.78
N GLN A 546 -12.01 -31.03 3.87
CA GLN A 546 -12.85 -31.05 5.07
C GLN A 546 -14.25 -30.49 4.79
N GLN A 547 -14.33 -29.35 4.11
CA GLN A 547 -15.60 -28.67 3.81
C GLN A 547 -16.49 -29.44 2.82
N GLN A 548 -15.89 -30.13 1.86
CA GLN A 548 -16.63 -30.90 0.84
C GLN A 548 -16.83 -32.37 1.25
N HIS A 549 -16.31 -32.79 2.42
CA HIS A 549 -16.27 -34.19 2.83
C HIS A 549 -15.63 -35.11 1.76
N ARG A 550 -14.58 -34.60 1.09
CA ARG A 550 -13.83 -35.31 0.03
C ARG A 550 -12.37 -35.47 0.43
N ASP A 551 -12.09 -36.35 1.39
CA ASP A 551 -10.73 -36.57 1.91
C ASP A 551 -9.71 -36.98 0.83
N THR A 552 -10.17 -37.55 -0.28
CA THR A 552 -9.32 -38.00 -1.41
C THR A 552 -9.09 -36.94 -2.48
N MET A 553 -9.63 -35.72 -2.36
CA MET A 553 -9.50 -34.68 -3.38
C MET A 553 -8.02 -34.36 -3.64
N THR A 554 -7.59 -34.41 -4.88
CA THR A 554 -6.21 -34.14 -5.29
C THR A 554 -5.96 -32.64 -5.50
N ALA A 555 -4.69 -32.23 -5.54
CA ALA A 555 -4.33 -30.87 -5.92
C ALA A 555 -4.78 -30.51 -7.34
N SER A 556 -4.79 -31.49 -8.27
CA SER A 556 -5.31 -31.32 -9.63
C SER A 556 -6.82 -31.05 -9.63
N GLU A 557 -7.59 -31.82 -8.87
CA GLU A 557 -9.05 -31.59 -8.76
C GLU A 557 -9.36 -30.22 -8.14
N LEU A 558 -8.56 -29.76 -7.15
CA LEU A 558 -8.69 -28.40 -6.62
C LEU A 558 -8.37 -27.35 -7.68
N ALA A 559 -7.25 -27.51 -8.40
CA ALA A 559 -6.83 -26.61 -9.47
C ALA A 559 -7.91 -26.48 -10.57
N GLU A 560 -8.47 -27.61 -11.01
CA GLU A 560 -9.56 -27.65 -11.97
C GLU A 560 -10.78 -26.87 -11.46
N GLY A 561 -11.18 -27.08 -10.20
CA GLY A 561 -12.30 -26.38 -9.59
C GLY A 561 -12.08 -24.87 -9.38
N LEU A 562 -10.84 -24.43 -9.27
CA LEU A 562 -10.47 -23.01 -9.19
C LEU A 562 -10.33 -22.35 -10.57
N SER A 563 -10.16 -23.13 -11.65
CA SER A 563 -10.03 -22.59 -12.99
C SER A 563 -11.34 -22.01 -13.53
N LEU A 564 -11.26 -20.96 -14.35
CA LEU A 564 -12.41 -20.48 -15.12
C LEU A 564 -12.97 -21.55 -16.06
N ARG A 565 -12.17 -22.58 -16.39
CA ARG A 565 -12.61 -23.75 -17.16
C ARG A 565 -13.71 -24.54 -16.43
N ALA A 566 -13.75 -24.53 -15.10
CA ALA A 566 -14.83 -25.16 -14.33
C ALA A 566 -16.18 -24.47 -14.50
N ILE A 567 -16.20 -23.20 -14.91
CA ILE A 567 -17.43 -22.42 -15.14
C ILE A 567 -17.64 -22.08 -16.62
N ALA A 568 -16.98 -22.80 -17.53
CA ALA A 568 -17.01 -22.56 -18.97
C ALA A 568 -18.42 -22.44 -19.55
N ASP A 569 -19.32 -23.35 -19.18
CA ASP A 569 -20.71 -23.35 -19.65
C ASP A 569 -21.46 -22.08 -19.22
N SER A 570 -21.20 -21.60 -18.01
CA SER A 570 -21.79 -20.35 -17.54
C SER A 570 -21.20 -19.14 -18.27
N LEU A 571 -19.87 -19.11 -18.45
CA LEU A 571 -19.21 -18.05 -19.21
C LEU A 571 -19.75 -17.95 -20.63
N LYS A 572 -19.96 -19.09 -21.30
CA LYS A 572 -20.48 -19.16 -22.67
C LYS A 572 -21.92 -18.68 -22.78
N ASN A 573 -22.77 -19.07 -21.85
CA ASN A 573 -24.22 -18.81 -21.92
C ASN A 573 -24.64 -17.49 -21.26
N ASN A 574 -23.80 -16.88 -20.42
CA ASN A 574 -24.15 -15.67 -19.68
C ASN A 574 -23.79 -14.38 -20.45
N HIS A 575 -24.77 -13.83 -21.18
CA HIS A 575 -24.63 -12.58 -21.95
C HIS A 575 -24.41 -11.31 -21.11
N ARG A 576 -24.48 -11.39 -19.77
CA ARG A 576 -24.21 -10.25 -18.87
C ARG A 576 -22.72 -9.99 -18.68
N ILE A 577 -21.87 -10.94 -19.05
CA ILE A 577 -20.41 -10.89 -18.85
C ILE A 577 -19.74 -10.15 -20.02
N ILE A 578 -18.83 -9.24 -19.68
CA ILE A 578 -17.88 -8.59 -20.58
C ILE A 578 -16.49 -8.81 -20.00
N VAL A 579 -15.53 -9.21 -20.84
CA VAL A 579 -14.14 -9.39 -20.44
C VAL A 579 -13.26 -8.43 -21.23
N LEU A 580 -12.45 -7.66 -20.51
CA LEU A 580 -11.40 -6.82 -21.08
C LEU A 580 -10.07 -7.46 -20.75
N HIS A 581 -9.20 -7.64 -21.74
CA HIS A 581 -7.94 -8.31 -21.51
C HIS A 581 -6.77 -7.67 -22.25
N ASN A 582 -5.63 -7.54 -21.59
CA ASN A 582 -4.38 -7.17 -22.23
C ASN A 582 -3.83 -8.34 -23.03
N ARG A 583 -3.34 -8.08 -24.24
CA ARG A 583 -2.72 -9.10 -25.10
C ARG A 583 -1.46 -9.73 -24.48
N ASN A 584 -0.69 -8.93 -23.75
CA ASN A 584 0.62 -9.32 -23.19
C ASN A 584 0.55 -9.61 -21.69
N ASP A 585 -0.58 -10.11 -21.19
CA ASP A 585 -0.73 -10.45 -19.77
C ASP A 585 0.11 -11.69 -19.43
N PHE A 586 1.07 -11.54 -18.51
CA PHE A 586 1.97 -12.62 -18.09
C PHE A 586 1.26 -13.77 -17.37
N LEU A 587 0.01 -13.58 -16.95
CA LEU A 587 -0.77 -14.59 -16.24
C LEU A 587 -1.48 -15.58 -17.18
N LEU A 588 -1.38 -15.40 -18.50
CA LEU A 588 -2.03 -16.25 -19.50
C LEU A 588 -1.05 -16.79 -20.54
N THR A 589 -1.35 -18.00 -21.01
CA THR A 589 -0.75 -18.54 -22.23
C THR A 589 -1.51 -18.11 -23.48
N GLU A 590 -0.91 -18.24 -24.68
CA GLU A 590 -1.63 -18.01 -25.94
C GLU A 590 -2.87 -18.91 -26.09
N ALA A 591 -2.79 -20.14 -25.55
CA ALA A 591 -3.90 -21.08 -25.54
C ALA A 591 -5.06 -20.63 -24.63
N ASP A 592 -4.75 -19.94 -23.54
CA ASP A 592 -5.73 -19.36 -22.62
C ASP A 592 -6.49 -18.21 -23.28
N LEU A 593 -5.79 -17.32 -23.98
CA LEU A 593 -6.40 -16.23 -24.76
C LEU A 593 -7.33 -16.78 -25.87
N ALA A 594 -6.87 -17.78 -26.61
CA ALA A 594 -7.71 -18.46 -27.62
C ALA A 594 -8.94 -19.11 -26.99
N TRP A 595 -8.79 -19.71 -25.80
CA TRP A 595 -9.90 -20.31 -25.07
C TRP A 595 -10.93 -19.25 -24.62
N LEU A 596 -10.51 -18.07 -24.12
CA LEU A 596 -11.43 -16.97 -23.82
C LEU A 596 -12.20 -16.53 -25.06
N ALA A 597 -11.49 -16.32 -26.17
CA ALA A 597 -12.11 -15.89 -27.42
C ALA A 597 -13.19 -16.88 -27.87
N SER A 598 -12.92 -18.19 -27.79
CA SER A 598 -13.87 -19.24 -28.16
C SER A 598 -15.11 -19.32 -27.28
N ASN A 599 -15.02 -18.93 -26.00
CA ASN A 599 -16.14 -18.99 -25.05
C ASN A 599 -16.92 -17.68 -24.96
N LEU A 600 -16.27 -16.53 -25.21
CA LEU A 600 -16.88 -15.22 -25.02
C LEU A 600 -17.33 -14.55 -26.32
N GLY A 601 -16.67 -14.83 -27.44
CA GLY A 601 -16.90 -14.15 -28.73
C GLY A 601 -16.76 -12.64 -28.57
N ASP A 602 -17.73 -11.88 -29.10
CA ASP A 602 -17.77 -10.40 -29.07
C ASP A 602 -17.78 -9.79 -27.65
N ARG A 603 -17.96 -10.60 -26.60
CA ARG A 603 -17.90 -10.16 -25.21
C ARG A 603 -16.47 -10.05 -24.67
N LEU A 604 -15.48 -10.56 -25.39
CA LEU A 604 -14.07 -10.38 -25.10
C LEU A 604 -13.52 -9.20 -25.92
N GLN A 605 -12.88 -8.24 -25.24
CA GLN A 605 -12.11 -7.18 -25.90
C GLN A 605 -10.64 -7.36 -25.52
N VAL A 606 -9.81 -7.66 -26.52
CA VAL A 606 -8.37 -7.75 -26.34
C VAL A 606 -7.74 -6.41 -26.71
N ILE A 607 -6.96 -5.86 -25.79
CA ILE A 607 -6.34 -4.55 -25.88
C ILE A 607 -4.83 -4.75 -25.99
N ALA A 608 -4.20 -4.12 -26.97
CA ALA A 608 -2.75 -3.99 -27.00
C ALA A 608 -2.37 -2.78 -26.14
N VAL A 609 -1.55 -3.00 -25.10
CA VAL A 609 -0.93 -1.91 -24.37
C VAL A 609 0.26 -1.46 -25.20
N VAL A 610 0.11 -0.33 -25.90
CA VAL A 610 1.21 0.28 -26.65
C VAL A 610 1.77 1.42 -25.80
N GLN A 611 3.06 1.36 -25.50
CA GLN A 611 3.78 2.46 -24.88
C GLN A 611 3.97 3.54 -25.95
N ASP A 612 3.21 4.63 -25.86
CA ASP A 612 3.39 5.79 -26.74
C ASP A 612 4.54 6.67 -26.21
N ASP A 613 5.24 7.37 -27.09
CA ASP A 613 6.44 8.18 -26.82
C ASP A 613 6.23 9.27 -25.74
N ASN A 614 4.97 9.55 -25.39
CA ASN A 614 4.57 10.49 -24.35
C ASN A 614 4.34 9.86 -22.96
N SER A 615 4.80 8.63 -22.70
CA SER A 615 4.70 7.95 -21.39
C SER A 615 3.28 7.88 -20.80
N VAL A 616 2.27 7.95 -21.66
CA VAL A 616 0.87 7.65 -21.36
C VAL A 616 0.59 6.24 -21.88
N ILE A 617 0.05 5.38 -21.03
CA ILE A 617 -0.48 4.08 -21.46
C ILE A 617 -1.69 4.36 -22.35
N VAL A 618 -1.54 4.14 -23.65
CA VAL A 618 -2.64 4.27 -24.62
C VAL A 618 -3.22 2.88 -24.84
N PHE A 619 -4.49 2.72 -24.45
CA PHE A 619 -5.26 1.53 -24.77
C PHE A 619 -5.78 1.66 -26.21
N GLN A 620 -5.16 0.94 -27.17
CA GLN A 620 -5.71 0.80 -28.52
C GLN A 620 -6.47 -0.52 -28.63
N ALA A 621 -7.74 -0.45 -29.00
CA ALA A 621 -8.50 -1.64 -29.38
C ALA A 621 -7.86 -2.23 -30.64
N VAL A 622 -7.49 -3.52 -30.58
CA VAL A 622 -7.03 -4.23 -31.76
C VAL A 622 -8.27 -4.56 -32.58
N SER A 623 -8.48 -3.85 -33.70
CA SER A 623 -9.46 -4.27 -34.69
C SER A 623 -8.86 -5.43 -35.48
N ASP A 624 -9.19 -6.66 -35.12
CA ASP A 624 -8.89 -7.79 -35.98
C ASP A 624 -9.83 -7.72 -37.20
N GLY A 625 -9.27 -7.38 -38.35
CA GLY A 625 -9.94 -7.56 -39.63
C GLY A 625 -9.83 -9.03 -40.05
N ALA A 626 -10.85 -9.83 -39.73
CA ALA A 626 -11.36 -10.98 -40.49
C ALA A 626 -12.50 -11.67 -39.73
#